data_AF-A0A5J6QU02-F1
#
_entry.id   AF-A0A5J6QU02-F1
#
_cell.length_a   1.000
_cell.length_b   1.000
_cell.length_c   1.000
_cell.angle_alpha   90.00
_cell.angle_beta   90.00
_cell.angle_gamma   90.00
#
_symmetry.space_group_name_H-M   'P 1'
#
loop_
_entity.id
_entity.type
_entity.pdbx_description
1 polymer ?
#
loop_
_entity_poly.entity_id
_entity_poly.type
_entity_poly.pdbx_seq_one_letter_code
_entity_poly.pdbx_strand_id
1 'polypeptide(L)'
;MRTPRLTVLLATMFLLVSTGASSATEQAQQRRAAREVRQETRQDARQIKQDCRAADVQYNAECRQDKRQTKQQGRERARDIKY
;
A
#
# COMPACT_ATOMS: atom_id res chain seq x y z
N MET A 1 -0.10 -12.92 -51.25
CA MET A 1 -1.10 -13.57 -50.39
C MET A 1 -0.98 -12.99 -48.99
N ARG A 2 -1.85 -12.05 -48.60
CA ARG A 2 -1.91 -11.60 -47.19
C ARG A 2 -2.43 -12.76 -46.37
N THR A 3 -1.70 -13.17 -45.32
CA THR A 3 -2.05 -14.31 -44.46
C THR A 3 -2.88 -13.81 -43.27
N PRO A 4 -4.22 -13.76 -43.36
CA PRO A 4 -5.08 -13.19 -42.31
C PRO A 4 -4.94 -13.92 -40.97
N ARG A 5 -4.50 -15.19 -40.99
CA ARG A 5 -4.21 -15.99 -39.80
C ARG A 5 -3.03 -15.43 -39.01
N LEU A 6 -2.00 -14.93 -39.70
CA LEU A 6 -0.79 -14.42 -39.07
C LEU A 6 -1.04 -13.03 -38.46
N THR A 7 -1.88 -12.21 -39.09
CA THR A 7 -2.33 -10.92 -38.52
C THR A 7 -3.24 -11.12 -37.30
N VAL A 8 -4.14 -12.10 -37.32
CA VAL A 8 -4.99 -12.41 -36.16
C VAL A 8 -4.14 -12.90 -34.97
N LEU A 9 -3.16 -13.79 -35.21
CA LEU A 9 -2.26 -14.27 -34.16
C LEU A 9 -1.40 -13.15 -33.55
N LEU A 10 -0.89 -12.24 -34.37
CA LEU A 10 -0.13 -11.09 -33.86
C LEU A 10 -1.03 -10.13 -33.06
N ALA A 11 -2.25 -9.88 -33.51
CA ALA A 11 -3.20 -9.02 -32.81
C ALA A 11 -3.62 -9.60 -31.44
N THR A 12 -3.88 -10.91 -31.36
CA THR A 12 -4.21 -11.56 -30.09
C THR A 12 -3.03 -11.55 -29.12
N MET A 13 -1.82 -11.79 -29.61
CA MET A 13 -0.61 -11.73 -28.78
C MET A 13 -0.37 -10.31 -28.24
N PHE A 14 -0.56 -9.29 -29.06
CA PHE A 14 -0.45 -7.89 -28.64
C PHE A 14 -1.49 -7.50 -27.57
N LEU A 15 -2.74 -7.98 -27.70
CA LEU A 15 -3.80 -7.77 -26.71
C LEU A 15 -3.50 -8.48 -25.37
N LEU A 16 -2.92 -9.68 -25.41
CA LEU A 16 -2.52 -10.41 -24.20
C LEU A 16 -1.38 -9.71 -23.45
N VAL A 17 -0.39 -9.16 -24.18
CA VAL A 17 0.74 -8.45 -23.57
C VAL A 17 0.31 -7.12 -22.95
N SER A 18 -0.56 -6.37 -23.63
CA SER A 18 -1.02 -5.04 -23.17
C SER A 18 -1.89 -5.10 -21.91
N THR A 19 -2.75 -6.12 -21.79
CA THR A 19 -3.55 -6.34 -20.58
C THR A 19 -2.69 -6.73 -19.37
N GLY A 20 -1.71 -7.63 -19.55
CA GLY A 20 -0.78 -8.01 -18.48
C GLY A 20 0.09 -6.86 -17.98
N ALA A 21 0.55 -5.97 -18.87
CA ALA A 21 1.32 -4.79 -18.49
C ALA A 21 0.50 -3.80 -17.64
N SER A 22 -0.79 -3.62 -17.96
CA SER A 22 -1.69 -2.71 -17.24
C SER A 22 -1.92 -3.18 -15.80
N SER A 23 -2.28 -4.46 -15.59
CA SER A 23 -2.46 -5.02 -14.25
C SER A 23 -1.18 -4.98 -13.40
N ALA A 24 0.00 -5.16 -14.03
CA ALA A 24 1.28 -5.04 -13.33
C ALA A 24 1.53 -3.60 -12.82
N THR A 25 1.13 -2.58 -13.59
CA THR A 25 1.26 -1.18 -13.17
C THR A 25 0.33 -0.82 -12.02
N GLU A 26 -0.94 -1.24 -12.08
CA GLU A 26 -1.92 -1.01 -11.00
C GLU A 26 -1.48 -1.68 -9.70
N GLN A 27 -1.05 -2.95 -9.78
CA GLN A 27 -0.52 -3.66 -8.62
C GLN A 27 0.73 -2.99 -8.04
N ALA A 28 1.62 -2.46 -8.89
CA ALA A 28 2.79 -1.71 -8.41
C ALA A 28 2.38 -0.43 -7.68
N GLN A 29 1.36 0.29 -8.16
CA GLN A 29 0.82 1.49 -7.51
C GLN A 29 0.19 1.14 -6.16
N GLN A 30 -0.62 0.10 -6.07
CA GLN A 30 -1.22 -0.38 -4.82
C GLN A 30 -0.14 -0.74 -3.78
N ARG A 31 0.92 -1.43 -4.19
CA ARG A 31 2.06 -1.73 -3.31
C ARG A 31 2.77 -0.47 -2.80
N ARG A 32 2.86 0.59 -3.61
CA ARG A 32 3.45 1.88 -3.20
C ARG A 32 2.53 2.60 -2.20
N ALA A 33 1.25 2.73 -2.50
CA ALA A 33 0.25 3.32 -1.62
C ALA A 33 0.23 2.62 -0.25
N ALA A 34 0.25 1.27 -0.25
CA ALA A 34 0.29 0.50 0.99
C ALA A 34 1.62 0.68 1.77
N ARG A 35 2.73 1.06 1.13
CA ARG A 35 3.98 1.41 1.82
C ARG A 35 3.89 2.82 2.41
N GLU A 36 3.33 3.77 1.68
CA GLU A 36 3.14 5.15 2.13
C GLU A 36 2.30 5.19 3.41
N VAL A 37 1.14 4.52 3.43
CA VAL A 37 0.29 4.40 4.64
C VAL A 37 1.09 3.85 5.82
N ARG A 38 1.92 2.83 5.61
CA ARG A 38 2.76 2.26 6.68
C ARG A 38 3.84 3.24 7.15
N GLN A 39 4.36 4.10 6.28
CA GLN A 39 5.38 5.08 6.66
C GLN A 39 4.76 6.26 7.40
N GLU A 40 3.62 6.78 6.94
CA GLU A 40 2.84 7.81 7.63
C GLU A 40 2.46 7.34 9.04
N THR A 41 1.84 6.17 9.15
CA THR A 41 1.49 5.57 10.46
C THR A 41 2.70 5.43 11.40
N ARG A 42 3.90 5.15 10.85
CA ARG A 42 5.13 5.07 11.65
C ARG A 42 5.56 6.45 12.16
N GLN A 43 5.35 7.50 11.37
CA GLN A 43 5.61 8.88 11.78
C GLN A 43 4.62 9.29 12.87
N ASP A 44 3.32 9.05 12.69
CA ASP A 44 2.29 9.34 13.68
C ASP A 44 2.58 8.64 15.02
N ALA A 45 2.91 7.35 14.95
CA ALA A 45 3.27 6.58 16.13
C ALA A 45 4.57 7.04 16.82
N ARG A 46 5.45 7.76 16.11
CA ARG A 46 6.62 8.44 16.72
C ARG A 46 6.19 9.77 17.33
N GLN A 47 5.32 10.53 16.67
CA GLN A 47 4.81 11.79 17.18
C GLN A 47 4.06 11.58 18.50
N ILE A 48 3.11 10.65 18.54
CA ILE A 48 2.39 10.24 19.76
C ILE A 48 3.38 9.93 20.90
N LYS A 49 4.46 9.18 20.59
CA LYS A 49 5.47 8.85 21.60
C LYS A 49 6.18 10.10 22.15
N GLN A 50 6.48 11.08 21.31
CA GLN A 50 7.14 12.31 21.74
C GLN A 50 6.18 13.19 22.54
N ASP A 51 4.92 13.31 22.11
CA ASP A 51 3.91 14.09 22.81
C ASP A 51 3.67 13.53 24.22
N CYS A 52 3.58 12.21 24.36
CA CYS A 52 3.45 11.60 25.69
C CYS A 52 4.68 11.83 26.58
N ARG A 53 5.89 11.88 26.00
CA ARG A 53 7.10 12.19 26.76
C ARG A 53 7.10 13.66 27.21
N ALA A 54 6.63 14.56 26.35
CA ALA A 54 6.54 15.98 26.66
C ALA A 54 5.45 16.27 27.70
N ALA A 55 4.37 15.51 27.71
CA ALA A 55 3.26 15.67 28.65
C ALA A 55 3.53 15.12 30.07
N ASP A 56 4.75 14.62 30.35
CA ASP A 56 5.17 14.04 31.64
C ASP A 56 4.15 13.06 32.27
N VAL A 57 3.45 12.30 31.43
CA VAL A 57 2.45 11.32 31.88
C VAL A 57 3.17 10.15 32.55
N GLN A 58 3.29 10.25 33.88
CA GLN A 58 3.82 9.23 34.79
C GLN A 58 3.16 7.84 34.53
N TYR A 59 1.92 7.82 34.05
CA TYR A 59 1.20 6.61 33.64
C TYR A 59 1.11 6.44 32.11
N ASN A 60 2.21 5.98 31.51
CA ASN A 60 2.36 5.75 30.06
C ASN A 60 1.55 4.55 29.49
N ALA A 61 0.56 4.02 30.22
CA ALA A 61 -0.22 2.86 29.76
C ALA A 61 -1.11 3.21 28.56
N GLU A 62 -1.86 4.31 28.68
CA GLU A 62 -2.74 4.82 27.62
C GLU A 62 -1.95 5.23 26.38
N CYS A 63 -0.88 6.00 26.53
CA CYS A 63 0.01 6.32 25.42
C CYS A 63 0.58 5.08 24.69
N ARG A 64 0.91 4.03 25.44
CA ARG A 64 1.37 2.76 24.83
C ARG A 64 0.24 2.07 24.08
N GLN A 65 -1.00 2.17 24.55
CA GLN A 65 -2.17 1.65 23.89
C GLN A 65 -2.48 2.43 22.61
N ASP A 66 -2.53 3.76 22.67
CA ASP A 66 -2.79 4.62 21.51
C ASP A 66 -1.79 4.38 20.40
N LYS A 67 -0.49 4.41 20.74
CA LYS A 67 0.58 4.09 19.79
C LYS A 67 0.44 2.69 19.19
N ARG A 68 -0.04 1.70 19.94
CA ARG A 68 -0.30 0.35 19.42
C ARG A 68 -1.51 0.36 18.50
N GLN A 69 -2.59 1.01 18.89
CA GLN A 69 -3.83 1.11 18.13
C GLN A 69 -3.59 1.83 16.79
N THR A 70 -2.92 2.98 16.79
CA THR A 70 -2.52 3.69 15.56
C THR A 70 -1.75 2.77 14.62
N LYS A 71 -0.80 1.98 15.15
CA LYS A 71 -0.04 1.01 14.35
C LYS A 71 -0.89 -0.13 13.81
N GLN A 72 -1.91 -0.59 14.54
CA GLN A 72 -2.80 -1.64 14.05
C GLN A 72 -3.72 -1.09 12.96
N GLN A 73 -4.33 0.06 13.17
CA GLN A 73 -5.15 0.73 12.16
C GLN A 73 -4.37 0.97 10.87
N GLY A 74 -3.14 1.47 10.93
CA GLY A 74 -2.34 1.65 9.72
C GLY A 74 -1.92 0.33 9.04
N ARG A 75 -1.78 -0.77 9.80
CA ARG A 75 -1.56 -2.10 9.22
C ARG A 75 -2.80 -2.63 8.51
N GLU A 76 -3.98 -2.40 9.08
CA GLU A 76 -5.29 -2.75 8.51
C GLU A 76 -5.54 -1.95 7.24
N ARG A 77 -5.45 -0.62 7.29
CA ARG A 77 -5.58 0.25 6.11
C ARG A 77 -4.63 -0.16 4.98
N ALA A 78 -3.39 -0.51 5.31
CA ALA A 78 -2.41 -0.97 4.32
C ALA A 78 -2.65 -2.39 3.80
N ARG A 79 -3.54 -3.18 4.40
CA ARG A 79 -4.06 -4.45 3.85
C ARG A 79 -5.27 -4.20 2.96
N ASP A 80 -6.11 -3.24 3.33
CA ASP A 80 -7.34 -2.90 2.60
C ASP A 80 -7.08 -2.35 1.19
N ILE A 81 -5.89 -1.79 0.95
CA ILE A 81 -5.46 -1.33 -0.38
C ILE A 81 -5.44 -2.46 -1.43
N LYS A 82 -5.51 -3.73 -1.02
CA LYS A 82 -5.50 -4.96 -1.85
C LYS A 82 -4.37 -4.98 -2.92
N TYR A 83 -4.28 -6.09 -3.64
CA TYR A 83 -3.15 -6.50 -4.50
C TYR A 83 -3.66 -6.94 -5.86
#